data_AF-A0A9P5K5F8-F1
#
_entry.id   AF-A0A9P5K5F8-F1
#
_cell.length_a   1.000
_cell.length_b   1.000
_cell.length_c   1.000
_cell.angle_alpha   90.00
_cell.angle_beta   90.00
_cell.angle_gamma   90.00
#
_symmetry.space_group_name_H-M   'P 1'
#
loop_
_entity.id
_entity.type
_entity.pdbx_description
1 polymer ?
#
loop_
_entity_poly.entity_id
_entity_poly.type
_entity_poly.pdbx_seq_one_letter_code
_entity_poly.pdbx_strand_id
1 'polypeptide(L)'
;MSGLTVNSVPAAKRVEYMRKTNEALYRQSGPCPFAAFGSIIVNHTSDEVVCEGANFRTGDPTIHGEISAINACTAKFTEQGMTPTEIYAAWGYLSIYTNAESCPMCASAIRWAGFKEYVYGTTIQHNYNVGWGVMTLSSYDVFQQSRQLPGYQTSMIGQILTNETDPLFSWQYNASAPCPNECFRVPSATRGGTTCSNVTVSRRDYDAL
;
A
#
# COMPACT_ATOMS: atom_id res chain seq x y z
N MET A 1 8.20 30.12 8.59
CA MET A 1 7.31 29.39 9.52
C MET A 1 7.70 27.92 9.45
N SER A 2 8.41 27.39 10.46
CA SER A 2 8.64 25.95 10.56
C SER A 2 7.28 25.30 10.82
N GLY A 3 6.65 24.76 9.78
CA GLY A 3 5.35 24.12 9.89
C GLY A 3 5.37 23.00 10.93
N LEU A 4 4.20 22.70 11.51
CA LEU A 4 4.04 21.59 12.46
C LEU A 4 4.61 20.29 11.87
N THR A 5 5.57 19.69 12.57
CA THR A 5 6.17 18.40 12.19
C THR A 5 5.78 17.33 13.21
N VAL A 6 5.07 16.29 12.77
CA VAL A 6 4.89 15.07 13.58
C VAL A 6 6.19 14.25 13.50
N ASN A 7 6.69 13.76 14.63
CA ASN A 7 7.92 12.97 14.73
C ASN A 7 9.16 13.60 14.05
N SER A 8 9.22 14.93 13.98
CA SER A 8 10.28 15.70 13.30
C SER A 8 10.41 15.42 11.79
N VAL A 9 9.43 14.74 11.18
CA VAL A 9 9.37 14.53 9.72
C VAL A 9 8.53 15.66 9.11
N PRO A 10 9.04 16.41 8.12
CA PRO A 10 8.27 17.46 7.44
C PRO A 10 7.15 16.90 6.56
N ALA A 11 6.06 17.67 6.39
CA ALA A 11 4.95 17.29 5.48
C ALA A 11 5.42 17.05 4.03
N ALA A 12 6.31 17.91 3.52
CA ALA A 12 6.90 17.74 2.19
C ALA A 12 7.65 16.41 2.04
N LYS A 13 8.28 15.93 3.12
CA LYS A 13 8.98 14.65 3.12
C LYS A 13 8.02 13.46 3.08
N ARG A 14 6.87 13.57 3.75
CA ARG A 14 5.81 12.55 3.64
C ARG A 14 5.25 12.46 2.22
N VAL A 15 5.08 13.60 1.56
CA VAL A 15 4.68 13.65 0.15
C VAL A 15 5.72 12.98 -0.75
N GLU A 16 7.01 13.24 -0.54
CA GLU A 16 8.09 12.57 -1.27
C GLU A 16 8.01 11.05 -1.11
N TYR A 17 7.89 10.56 0.12
CA TYR A 17 7.77 9.11 0.36
C TYR A 17 6.47 8.52 -0.19
N MET A 18 5.35 9.24 -0.16
CA MET A 18 4.12 8.77 -0.79
C MET A 18 4.25 8.65 -2.31
N ARG A 19 4.99 9.54 -2.98
CA ARG A 19 5.33 9.36 -4.40
C ARG A 19 6.19 8.11 -4.62
N LYS A 20 7.20 7.90 -3.78
CA LYS A 20 8.01 6.67 -3.81
C LYS A 20 7.15 5.41 -3.60
N THR A 21 6.09 5.48 -2.79
CA THR A 21 5.11 4.39 -2.65
C THR A 21 4.39 4.08 -3.95
N ASN A 22 3.95 5.11 -4.69
CA ASN A 22 3.32 4.95 -6.00
C ASN A 22 4.31 4.39 -7.03
N GLU A 23 5.57 4.83 -7.01
CA GLU A 23 6.61 4.26 -7.87
C GLU A 23 6.89 2.79 -7.54
N ALA A 24 6.96 2.45 -6.25
CA ALA A 24 7.17 1.09 -5.78
C ALA A 24 6.05 0.16 -6.25
N LEU A 25 4.79 0.60 -6.22
CA LEU A 25 3.66 -0.15 -6.82
C LEU A 25 3.99 -0.60 -8.25
N TYR A 26 4.46 0.32 -9.10
CA TYR A 26 4.74 -0.01 -10.50
C TYR A 26 6.03 -0.83 -10.67
N ARG A 27 7.06 -0.60 -9.85
CA ARG A 27 8.26 -1.45 -9.82
C ARG A 27 7.93 -2.89 -9.49
N GLN A 28 7.01 -3.10 -8.54
CA GLN A 28 6.63 -4.41 -8.03
C GLN A 28 5.61 -5.12 -8.93
N SER A 29 4.61 -4.40 -9.45
CA SER A 29 3.45 -5.00 -10.15
C SER A 29 3.38 -4.71 -11.65
N GLY A 30 4.38 -4.01 -12.21
CA GLY A 30 4.40 -3.61 -13.61
C GLY A 30 3.49 -2.42 -13.93
N PRO A 31 3.33 -2.07 -15.21
CA PRO A 31 2.65 -0.82 -15.61
C PRO A 31 1.13 -0.85 -15.44
N CYS A 32 0.51 -2.04 -15.40
CA CYS A 32 -0.95 -2.23 -15.34
C CYS A 32 -1.38 -3.04 -14.11
N PRO A 33 -1.06 -2.58 -12.89
CA PRO A 33 -1.35 -3.36 -11.69
C PRO A 33 -2.85 -3.46 -11.47
N PHE A 34 -3.41 -4.66 -11.58
CA PHE A 34 -4.83 -4.87 -11.30
C PHE A 34 -5.22 -4.31 -9.92
N ALA A 35 -4.47 -4.72 -8.89
CA ALA A 35 -4.62 -4.24 -7.52
C ALA A 35 -3.57 -3.17 -7.26
N ALA A 36 -3.92 -1.91 -7.50
CA ALA A 36 -3.02 -0.75 -7.41
C ALA A 36 -2.65 -0.36 -5.96
N PHE A 37 -2.39 -1.34 -5.09
CA PHE A 37 -2.04 -1.14 -3.68
C PHE A 37 -0.54 -1.40 -3.48
N GLY A 38 0.19 -0.32 -3.22
CA GLY A 38 1.63 -0.33 -2.98
C GLY A 38 1.97 0.14 -1.58
N SER A 39 3.09 -0.35 -1.05
CA SER A 39 3.59 0.05 0.27
C SER A 39 5.11 0.07 0.31
N ILE A 40 5.66 0.96 1.13
CA ILE A 40 7.09 1.02 1.42
C ILE A 40 7.31 1.15 2.93
N ILE A 41 8.46 0.66 3.40
CA ILE A 41 8.92 0.83 4.77
C ILE A 41 10.16 1.70 4.75
N VAL A 42 10.16 2.75 5.57
CA VAL A 42 11.14 3.84 5.53
C VAL A 42 11.83 3.98 6.88
N ASN A 43 13.15 4.23 6.83
CA ASN A 43 13.90 4.73 7.96
C ASN A 43 14.13 6.24 7.79
N HIS A 44 13.42 7.05 8.57
CA HIS A 44 13.53 8.51 8.48
C HIS A 44 14.84 9.07 9.03
N THR A 45 15.60 8.31 9.82
CA THR A 45 16.92 8.73 10.33
C THR A 45 18.00 8.62 9.26
N SER A 46 17.98 7.54 8.45
CA SER A 46 18.92 7.35 7.33
C SER A 46 18.40 7.89 5.99
N ASP A 47 17.16 8.37 5.96
CA ASP A 47 16.46 8.81 4.74
C ASP A 47 16.37 7.73 3.65
N GLU A 48 16.12 6.49 4.06
CA GLU A 48 16.17 5.31 3.19
C GLU A 48 14.80 4.61 3.07
N VAL A 49 14.44 4.19 1.86
CA VAL A 49 13.42 3.16 1.63
C VAL A 49 14.05 1.80 1.91
N VAL A 50 13.67 1.18 3.01
CA VAL A 50 14.25 -0.09 3.46
C VAL A 50 13.70 -1.25 2.64
N CYS A 51 12.38 -1.26 2.40
CA CYS A 51 11.68 -2.31 1.67
C CYS A 51 10.45 -1.78 0.94
N GLU A 52 10.02 -2.54 -0.06
CA GLU A 52 8.87 -2.26 -0.90
C GLU A 52 7.97 -3.49 -0.97
N GLY A 53 6.69 -3.26 -1.19
CA GLY A 53 5.70 -4.31 -1.40
C GLY A 53 4.54 -3.81 -2.24
N ALA A 54 3.89 -4.73 -2.92
CA ALA A 54 2.62 -4.48 -3.58
C ALA A 54 1.68 -5.67 -3.38
N ASN A 55 0.40 -5.47 -3.67
CA ASN A 55 -0.59 -6.54 -3.64
C ASN A 55 -0.30 -7.54 -4.76
N PHE A 56 -0.06 -8.80 -4.39
CA PHE A 56 0.25 -9.86 -5.34
C PHE A 56 -0.78 -10.99 -5.27
N ARG A 57 -1.10 -11.57 -6.42
CA ARG A 57 -1.95 -12.76 -6.51
C ARG A 57 -1.07 -14.01 -6.49
N THR A 58 -0.54 -14.35 -5.32
CA THR A 58 0.32 -15.55 -5.12
C THR A 58 -0.47 -16.80 -4.70
N GLY A 59 -1.79 -16.68 -4.51
CA GLY A 59 -2.65 -17.73 -3.96
C GLY A 59 -2.86 -17.61 -2.44
N ASP A 60 -1.94 -16.95 -1.73
CA ASP A 60 -2.14 -16.54 -0.34
C ASP A 60 -2.95 -15.23 -0.31
N PRO A 61 -4.17 -15.24 0.27
CA PRO A 61 -5.05 -14.07 0.28
C PRO A 61 -4.55 -12.95 1.21
N THR A 62 -3.52 -13.19 2.02
CA THR A 62 -2.97 -12.20 2.96
C THR A 62 -1.93 -11.27 2.32
N ILE A 63 -1.46 -11.58 1.11
CA ILE A 63 -0.36 -10.87 0.42
C ILE A 63 -0.84 -9.53 -0.19
N HIS A 64 -1.24 -8.64 0.70
CA HIS A 64 -1.50 -7.22 0.42
C HIS A 64 -0.19 -6.43 0.44
N GLY A 65 -0.18 -5.21 -0.12
CA GLY A 65 1.02 -4.39 -0.23
C GLY A 65 1.75 -4.20 1.11
N GLU A 66 1.00 -3.99 2.19
CA GLU A 66 1.53 -3.80 3.54
C GLU A 66 2.18 -5.08 4.07
N ILE A 67 1.52 -6.22 3.88
CA ILE A 67 2.03 -7.54 4.33
C ILE A 67 3.25 -7.94 3.48
N SER A 68 3.20 -7.73 2.17
CA SER A 68 4.35 -7.93 1.26
C SER A 68 5.56 -7.12 1.71
N ALA A 69 5.38 -5.84 2.05
CA ALA A 69 6.48 -4.98 2.50
C ALA A 69 7.05 -5.44 3.86
N ILE A 70 6.19 -5.84 4.81
CA ILE A 70 6.62 -6.41 6.10
C ILE A 70 7.42 -7.71 5.89
N ASN A 71 6.94 -8.60 5.03
CA ASN A 71 7.62 -9.85 4.71
C ASN A 71 8.98 -9.60 4.05
N ALA A 72 9.05 -8.67 3.08
CA ALA A 72 10.30 -8.28 2.43
C ALA A 72 11.32 -7.73 3.44
N CYS A 73 10.90 -6.90 4.39
CA CYS A 73 11.79 -6.40 5.46
C CYS A 73 12.21 -7.48 6.44
N THR A 74 11.30 -8.37 6.83
CA THR A 74 11.63 -9.48 7.72
C THR A 74 12.69 -10.38 7.09
N ALA A 75 12.56 -10.69 5.80
CA ALA A 75 13.55 -11.46 5.05
C ALA A 75 14.89 -10.72 4.98
N LYS A 76 14.89 -9.44 4.57
CA LYS A 76 16.11 -8.60 4.50
C LYS A 76 16.85 -8.54 5.82
N PHE A 77 16.17 -8.32 6.94
CA PHE A 77 16.81 -8.26 8.25
C PHE A 77 17.31 -9.62 8.73
N THR A 78 16.61 -10.71 8.40
CA THR A 78 17.07 -12.08 8.68
C THR A 78 18.36 -12.38 7.90
N GLU A 79 18.44 -11.99 6.63
CA GLU A 79 19.65 -12.13 5.80
C GLU A 79 20.83 -11.30 6.35
N GLN A 80 20.54 -10.19 7.03
CA GLN A 80 21.54 -9.38 7.75
C GLN A 80 21.98 -10.00 9.09
N GLY A 81 21.43 -11.16 9.47
CA GLY A 81 21.79 -11.87 10.70
C GLY A 81 21.11 -11.34 11.95
N MET A 82 20.07 -10.50 11.82
CA MET A 82 19.30 -10.04 12.98
C MET A 82 18.47 -11.17 13.56
N THR A 83 18.42 -11.23 14.89
CA THR A 83 17.52 -12.14 15.63
C THR A 83 16.06 -11.68 15.53
N PRO A 84 15.08 -12.57 15.76
CA PRO A 84 13.67 -12.19 15.77
C PRO A 84 13.35 -11.05 16.75
N THR A 85 14.02 -10.99 17.90
CA THR A 85 13.84 -9.92 18.89
C THR A 85 14.37 -8.58 18.38
N GLU A 86 15.51 -8.57 17.69
CA GLU A 86 16.07 -7.36 17.09
C GLU A 86 15.18 -6.85 15.94
N ILE A 87 14.66 -7.77 15.11
CA ILE A 87 13.70 -7.43 14.05
C ILE A 87 12.43 -6.82 14.64
N TYR A 88 11.88 -7.44 15.69
CA TYR A 88 10.69 -6.91 16.35
C TYR A 88 10.91 -5.50 16.93
N ALA A 89 12.09 -5.25 17.52
CA ALA A 89 12.45 -3.94 18.01
C ALA A 89 12.66 -2.89 16.90
N ALA A 90 13.12 -3.33 15.72
CA ALA A 90 13.41 -2.44 14.59
C ALA A 90 12.18 -1.71 14.07
N TRP A 91 10.99 -2.34 14.10
CA TRP A 91 9.74 -1.74 13.61
C TRP A 91 9.43 -0.41 14.28
N GLY A 92 9.73 -0.26 15.58
CA GLY A 92 9.51 0.97 16.35
C GLY A 92 10.32 2.19 15.86
N TYR A 93 11.30 1.98 14.97
CA TYR A 93 12.09 3.05 14.35
C TYR A 93 11.69 3.32 12.89
N LEU A 94 10.82 2.48 12.33
CA LEU A 94 10.43 2.51 10.93
C LEU A 94 9.03 3.09 10.75
N SER A 95 8.79 3.63 9.55
CA SER A 95 7.48 4.15 9.15
C SER A 95 7.00 3.40 7.92
N ILE A 96 5.75 2.96 7.94
CA ILE A 96 5.13 2.31 6.79
C ILE A 96 4.26 3.32 6.05
N TYR A 97 4.48 3.45 4.74
CA TYR A 97 3.69 4.25 3.83
C TYR A 97 2.91 3.32 2.91
N THR A 98 1.61 3.57 2.74
CA THR A 98 0.75 2.84 1.81
C THR A 98 -0.06 3.84 0.98
N ASN A 99 -0.24 3.57 -0.31
CA ASN A 99 -0.95 4.50 -1.18
C ASN A 99 -2.47 4.53 -0.93
N ALA A 100 -3.02 3.56 -0.19
CA ALA A 100 -4.38 3.57 0.31
C ALA A 100 -4.45 3.10 1.76
N GLU A 101 -5.48 3.57 2.48
CA GLU A 101 -5.80 3.17 3.84
C GLU A 101 -5.95 1.64 3.92
N SER A 102 -5.33 1.09 4.95
CA SER A 102 -5.15 -0.33 5.15
C SER A 102 -6.45 -0.96 5.58
N CYS A 103 -6.78 -2.10 4.99
CA CYS A 103 -7.93 -2.89 5.45
C CYS A 103 -7.70 -3.38 6.89
N PRO A 104 -8.75 -3.82 7.61
CA PRO A 104 -8.64 -4.28 8.99
C PRO A 104 -7.54 -5.30 9.27
N MET A 105 -7.26 -6.22 8.33
CA MET A 105 -6.16 -7.18 8.44
C MET A 105 -4.81 -6.47 8.49
N CYS A 106 -4.51 -5.63 7.49
CA CYS A 106 -3.25 -4.91 7.39
C CYS A 106 -3.10 -3.88 8.50
N ALA A 107 -4.16 -3.15 8.84
CA ALA A 107 -4.16 -2.21 9.96
C ALA A 107 -3.84 -2.91 11.29
N SER A 108 -4.39 -4.11 11.52
CA SER A 108 -4.07 -4.92 12.69
C SER A 108 -2.62 -5.40 12.68
N ALA A 109 -2.11 -5.85 11.52
CA ALA A 109 -0.71 -6.26 11.39
C ALA A 109 0.27 -5.10 11.67
N ILE A 110 0.00 -3.92 11.12
CA ILE A 110 0.77 -2.69 11.37
C ILE A 110 0.74 -2.33 12.85
N ARG A 111 -0.43 -2.43 13.49
CA ARG A 111 -0.57 -2.17 14.92
C ARG A 111 0.23 -3.15 15.77
N TRP A 112 0.21 -4.44 15.43
CA TRP A 112 0.99 -5.49 16.13
C TRP A 112 2.50 -5.34 15.94
N ALA A 113 2.93 -4.93 14.76
CA ALA A 113 4.34 -4.66 14.46
C ALA A 113 4.89 -3.47 15.27
N GLY A 114 4.02 -2.52 15.64
CA GLY A 114 4.42 -1.39 16.47
C GLY A 114 5.27 -0.36 15.71
N PHE A 115 4.97 -0.14 14.43
CA PHE A 115 5.63 0.89 13.62
C PHE A 115 5.62 2.26 14.29
N LYS A 116 6.64 3.08 14.02
CA LYS A 116 6.67 4.47 14.52
C LYS A 116 5.54 5.31 13.92
N GLU A 117 5.40 5.23 12.60
CA GLU A 117 4.36 5.91 11.85
C GLU A 117 3.67 4.96 10.87
N TYR A 118 2.37 5.18 10.72
CA TYR A 118 1.54 4.58 9.70
C TYR A 118 0.97 5.72 8.85
N VAL A 119 1.41 5.80 7.59
CA VAL A 119 1.07 6.89 6.68
C VAL A 119 0.30 6.35 5.49
N TYR A 120 -0.86 6.93 5.17
CA TYR A 120 -1.66 6.49 4.03
C TYR A 120 -2.20 7.63 3.17
N GLY A 121 -2.45 7.32 1.89
CA GLY A 121 -3.05 8.24 0.92
C GLY A 121 -4.57 8.10 0.85
N THR A 122 -5.04 7.41 -0.18
CA THR A 122 -6.47 7.20 -0.49
C THR A 122 -7.24 6.58 0.67
N THR A 123 -8.47 7.02 0.93
CA THR A 123 -9.28 6.50 2.04
C THR A 123 -10.04 5.22 1.65
N ILE A 124 -10.44 4.42 2.65
CA ILE A 124 -11.37 3.30 2.44
C ILE A 124 -12.68 3.80 1.79
N GLN A 125 -13.17 4.98 2.20
CA GLN A 125 -14.39 5.56 1.64
C GLN A 125 -14.27 5.88 0.15
N HIS A 126 -13.14 6.42 -0.30
CA HIS A 126 -12.90 6.66 -1.73
C HIS A 126 -12.93 5.35 -2.51
N ASN A 127 -12.19 4.34 -2.04
CA ASN A 127 -12.14 3.03 -2.69
C ASN A 127 -13.52 2.36 -2.75
N TYR A 128 -14.32 2.46 -1.69
CA TYR A 128 -15.72 2.02 -1.70
C TYR A 128 -16.53 2.75 -2.78
N ASN A 129 -16.41 4.08 -2.87
CA ASN A 129 -17.16 4.89 -3.83
C ASN A 129 -16.80 4.59 -5.29
N VAL A 130 -15.54 4.24 -5.57
CA VAL A 130 -15.08 3.85 -6.92
C VAL A 130 -15.24 2.35 -7.20
N GLY A 131 -15.97 1.62 -6.34
CA GLY A 131 -16.42 0.25 -6.60
C GLY A 131 -15.49 -0.87 -6.14
N TRP A 132 -14.45 -0.56 -5.36
CA TRP A 132 -13.63 -1.60 -4.74
C TRP A 132 -14.39 -2.31 -3.62
N GLY A 133 -14.31 -3.64 -3.61
CA GLY A 133 -14.76 -4.45 -2.48
C GLY A 133 -13.82 -4.27 -1.28
N VAL A 134 -14.14 -3.31 -0.42
CA VAL A 134 -13.40 -3.00 0.80
C VAL A 134 -14.25 -3.26 2.05
N MET A 135 -13.61 -3.71 3.13
CA MET A 135 -14.22 -3.64 4.45
C MET A 135 -14.27 -2.19 4.90
N THR A 136 -15.42 -1.71 5.36
CA THR A 136 -15.62 -0.30 5.76
C THR A 136 -15.17 0.01 7.19
N LEU A 137 -14.66 -0.99 7.93
CA LEU A 137 -14.04 -0.77 9.24
C LEU A 137 -12.71 -0.03 9.03
N SER A 138 -12.62 1.21 9.54
CA SER A 138 -11.49 2.08 9.29
C SER A 138 -10.22 1.63 10.03
N SER A 139 -9.05 2.04 9.52
CA SER A 139 -7.80 1.85 10.26
C SER A 139 -7.86 2.57 11.60
N TYR A 140 -8.50 3.74 11.66
CA TYR A 140 -8.71 4.49 12.90
C TYR A 140 -9.44 3.64 13.93
N ASP A 141 -10.56 3.00 13.58
CA ASP A 141 -11.34 2.17 14.52
C ASP A 141 -10.52 0.99 15.04
N VAL A 142 -9.73 0.34 14.18
CA VAL A 142 -8.80 -0.74 14.59
C VAL A 142 -7.81 -0.22 15.63
N PHE A 143 -7.22 0.95 15.41
CA PHE A 143 -6.24 1.55 16.33
C PHE A 143 -6.90 2.03 17.63
N GLN A 144 -8.12 2.57 17.56
CA GLN A 144 -8.89 2.99 18.73
C GLN A 144 -9.20 1.81 19.66
N GLN A 145 -9.65 0.69 19.09
CA GLN A 145 -10.01 -0.51 19.87
C GLN A 145 -8.79 -1.30 20.38
N SER A 146 -7.58 -0.95 19.95
CA SER A 146 -6.33 -1.66 20.30
C SER A 146 -5.33 -0.78 21.07
N ARG A 147 -5.79 0.30 21.70
CA ARG A 147 -4.96 1.20 22.53
C ARG A 147 -4.30 0.49 23.72
N GLN A 148 -4.89 -0.60 24.21
CA GLN A 148 -4.37 -1.38 25.34
C GLN A 148 -3.15 -2.26 25.00
N LEU A 149 -2.82 -2.42 23.71
CA LEU A 149 -1.66 -3.22 23.33
C LEU A 149 -0.36 -2.58 23.83
N PRO A 150 0.55 -3.38 24.43
CA PRO A 150 1.84 -2.88 24.89
C PRO A 150 2.72 -2.46 23.72
N GLY A 151 3.70 -1.59 23.98
CA GLY A 151 4.70 -1.16 23.00
C GLY A 151 4.47 0.25 22.45
N TYR A 152 5.05 0.53 21.29
CA TYR A 152 5.06 1.87 20.71
C TYR A 152 3.66 2.32 20.29
N GLN A 153 3.39 3.60 20.51
CA GLN A 153 2.17 4.23 20.01
C GLN A 153 2.41 4.73 18.58
N THR A 154 2.01 3.92 17.62
CA THR A 154 2.09 4.25 16.19
C THR A 154 1.29 5.50 15.87
N SER A 155 1.95 6.51 15.29
CA SER A 155 1.29 7.72 14.81
C SER A 155 0.62 7.47 13.46
N MET A 156 -0.70 7.58 13.40
CA MET A 156 -1.46 7.42 12.15
C MET A 156 -1.64 8.77 11.46
N ILE A 157 -1.24 8.85 10.19
CA ILE A 157 -1.29 10.07 9.37
C ILE A 157 -1.94 9.71 8.02
N GLY A 158 -3.20 10.11 7.85
CA GLY A 158 -3.98 9.78 6.65
C GLY A 158 -4.01 10.89 5.61
N GLN A 159 -4.55 10.55 4.44
CA GLN A 159 -4.85 11.48 3.35
C GLN A 159 -3.64 12.26 2.83
N ILE A 160 -2.48 11.61 2.80
CA ILE A 160 -1.27 12.18 2.19
C ILE A 160 -1.32 11.97 0.68
N LEU A 161 -1.20 13.05 -0.10
CA LEU A 161 -1.08 13.01 -1.56
C LEU A 161 -2.29 12.39 -2.28
N THR A 162 -3.50 12.60 -1.77
CA THR A 162 -4.75 12.05 -2.35
C THR A 162 -4.98 12.47 -3.79
N ASN A 163 -4.52 13.66 -4.19
CA ASN A 163 -4.57 14.12 -5.58
C ASN A 163 -3.80 13.22 -6.56
N GLU A 164 -2.80 12.46 -6.11
CA GLU A 164 -2.08 11.48 -6.94
C GLU A 164 -2.47 10.03 -6.62
N THR A 165 -2.84 9.69 -5.38
CA THR A 165 -3.21 8.32 -5.02
C THR A 165 -4.64 7.95 -5.46
N ASP A 166 -5.62 8.86 -5.32
CA ASP A 166 -7.02 8.56 -5.64
C ASP A 166 -7.25 8.16 -7.12
N PRO A 167 -6.59 8.80 -8.10
CA PRO A 167 -6.67 8.38 -9.50
C PRO A 167 -6.23 6.93 -9.76
N LEU A 168 -5.29 6.40 -8.95
CA LEU A 168 -4.78 5.03 -9.13
C LEU A 168 -5.86 3.95 -8.97
N PHE A 169 -6.91 4.25 -8.20
CA PHE A 169 -8.00 3.34 -7.90
C PHE A 169 -9.22 3.53 -8.80
N SER A 170 -9.21 4.56 -9.66
CA SER A 170 -10.39 4.98 -10.41
C SER A 170 -10.71 4.12 -11.64
N TRP A 171 -9.73 3.47 -12.26
CA TRP A 171 -9.87 2.91 -13.61
C TRP A 171 -10.38 1.47 -13.67
N GLN A 172 -10.20 0.70 -12.58
CA GLN A 172 -10.38 -0.74 -12.59
C GLN A 172 -11.87 -1.15 -12.63
N TYR A 173 -12.73 -0.37 -11.98
CA TYR A 173 -14.18 -0.61 -11.88
C TYR A 173 -15.02 0.51 -12.51
N ASN A 174 -14.36 1.47 -13.18
CA ASN A 174 -15.01 2.49 -13.97
C ASN A 174 -14.56 2.35 -15.44
N ALA A 175 -15.48 1.95 -16.31
CA ALA A 175 -15.20 1.75 -17.74
C ALA A 175 -14.85 3.06 -18.48
N SER A 176 -15.29 4.21 -17.94
CA SER A 176 -15.05 5.53 -18.55
C SER A 176 -13.73 6.16 -18.13
N ALA A 177 -13.09 5.67 -17.07
CA ALA A 177 -11.80 6.19 -16.61
C ALA A 177 -10.64 5.70 -17.51
N PRO A 178 -9.61 6.53 -17.75
CA PRO A 178 -8.46 6.14 -18.54
C PRO A 178 -7.67 5.04 -17.83
N CYS A 179 -7.07 4.13 -18.61
CA CYS A 179 -6.13 3.16 -18.06
C CYS A 179 -4.86 3.86 -17.55
N PRO A 180 -4.18 3.30 -16.53
CA PRO A 180 -2.94 3.88 -16.03
C PRO A 180 -1.81 3.72 -17.05
N ASN A 181 -0.84 4.63 -17.04
CA ASN A 181 0.36 4.55 -17.87
C ASN A 181 0.03 4.31 -19.37
N GLU A 182 0.78 3.43 -20.02
CA GLU A 182 0.58 3.03 -21.43
C GLU A 182 -0.36 1.81 -21.58
N CYS A 183 -1.12 1.48 -20.54
CA CYS A 183 -2.09 0.38 -20.58
C CYS A 183 -3.30 0.77 -21.43
N PHE A 184 -3.99 -0.23 -21.98
CA PHE A 184 -5.24 -0.02 -22.71
C PHE A 184 -6.33 -0.98 -22.22
N ARG A 185 -7.57 -0.60 -22.51
CA ARG A 185 -8.75 -1.27 -22.00
C ARG A 185 -9.08 -2.50 -22.85
N VAL A 186 -9.23 -3.65 -22.20
CA VAL A 186 -9.55 -4.95 -22.80
C VAL A 186 -10.75 -5.59 -22.08
N PRO A 187 -11.51 -6.50 -22.71
CA PRO A 187 -12.54 -7.28 -22.02
C PRO A 187 -11.97 -8.09 -20.84
N SER A 188 -12.75 -8.27 -19.78
CA SER A 188 -12.34 -9.08 -18.62
C SER A 188 -12.88 -10.51 -18.73
N ALA A 189 -12.00 -11.51 -18.68
CA ALA A 189 -12.36 -12.93 -18.81
C ALA A 189 -13.14 -13.47 -17.61
N THR A 190 -12.90 -12.91 -16.42
CA THR A 190 -13.36 -13.49 -15.16
C THR A 190 -14.52 -12.74 -14.51
N ARG A 191 -14.76 -11.48 -14.88
CA ARG A 191 -15.71 -10.60 -14.15
C ARG A 191 -16.82 -10.01 -15.01
N GLY A 192 -16.81 -10.27 -16.32
CA GLY A 192 -17.59 -9.49 -17.28
C GLY A 192 -17.10 -8.03 -17.35
N GLY A 193 -17.40 -7.31 -18.43
CA GLY A 193 -16.95 -5.92 -18.60
C GLY A 193 -15.50 -5.80 -19.08
N THR A 194 -14.74 -4.83 -18.54
CA THR A 194 -13.38 -4.49 -19.03
C THR A 194 -12.35 -4.35 -17.90
N THR A 195 -11.06 -4.48 -18.25
CA THR A 195 -9.89 -4.24 -17.39
C THR A 195 -8.81 -3.54 -18.21
N CYS A 196 -7.75 -3.03 -17.56
CA CYS A 196 -6.58 -2.51 -18.28
C CYS A 196 -5.46 -3.54 -18.33
N SER A 197 -4.77 -3.61 -19.46
CA SER A 197 -3.67 -4.54 -19.73
C SER A 197 -2.59 -3.85 -20.57
N ASN A 198 -1.34 -4.31 -20.44
CA ASN A 198 -0.23 -3.97 -21.35
C ASN A 198 -0.04 -5.03 -22.44
N VAL A 199 -0.70 -6.19 -22.32
CA VAL A 199 -0.64 -7.25 -23.32
C VAL A 199 -1.70 -6.97 -24.37
N THR A 200 -1.27 -6.78 -25.63
CA THR A 200 -2.16 -6.81 -26.80
C THR A 200 -2.75 -8.20 -26.89
N VAL A 201 -3.87 -8.40 -26.22
CA VAL A 201 -4.67 -9.61 -26.38
C VAL A 201 -5.19 -9.58 -27.81
N SER A 202 -4.46 -10.25 -28.71
CA SER A 202 -4.99 -10.59 -30.02
C SER A 202 -6.21 -11.44 -29.75
N ARG A 203 -7.32 -11.07 -30.38
CA ARG A 203 -8.65 -11.68 -30.24
C ARG A 203 -8.65 -13.21 -30.46
N ARG A 204 -7.56 -13.81 -30.97
CA ARG A 204 -7.40 -15.25 -31.23
C ARG A 204 -7.08 -16.10 -30.01
N ASP A 205 -6.48 -15.53 -28.96
CA ASP A 205 -6.05 -16.34 -27.79
C ASP A 205 -7.15 -16.46 -26.72
N TYR A 206 -8.28 -15.77 -26.91
CA TYR A 206 -9.42 -15.78 -25.99
C TYR A 206 -10.34 -17.00 -26.17
N ASP A 207 -10.36 -17.60 -27.36
CA ASP A 207 -11.20 -18.78 -27.67
C ASP A 207 -10.52 -20.12 -27.29
N ALA A 208 -9.34 -20.07 -26.64
CA ALA A 208 -8.52 -21.23 -26.28
C ALA A 208 -8.45 -21.51 -24.76
N LEU A 209 -9.23 -20.80 -23.94
CA LEU A 209 -9.43 -21.03 -22.50
C LEU A 209 -10.91 -21.26 -22.21
#